data_AF-N0DK62-F1
#
_entry.id   AF-N0DK62-F1
#
_cell.length_a   1.000
_cell.length_b   1.000
_cell.length_c   1.000
_cell.angle_alpha   90.00
_cell.angle_beta   90.00
_cell.angle_gamma   90.00
#
_symmetry.space_group_name_H-M   'P 1'
#
loop_
_entity.id
_entity.type
_entity.pdbx_description
1 polymer ?
#
loop_
_entity_poly.entity_id
_entity_poly.type
_entity_poly.pdbx_seq_one_letter_code
_entity_poly.pdbx_strand_id
1 'polypeptide(L)'
;FWATMPLVGWGSYAPEPFGTSCTLDWRLAQISVAGQSFVMAILFFCLIFPTGIIVFSYVMIIFKVNSSAKEISHFDTRNKNSHSLEMKLT
;
A
#
# COMPACT_ATOMS: atom_id res chain seq x y z
N PHE A 1 18.38 -7.07 0.84
CA PHE A 1 18.75 -6.33 2.06
C PHE A 1 18.13 -6.97 3.31
N TRP A 2 16.80 -6.91 3.51
CA TRP A 2 16.17 -7.49 4.71
C TRP A 2 16.38 -9.01 4.84
N ALA A 3 16.28 -9.77 3.74
CA ALA A 3 16.51 -11.21 3.74
C ALA A 3 17.98 -11.62 4.00
N THR A 4 18.94 -10.71 3.84
CA THR A 4 20.37 -10.99 4.07
C THR A 4 20.81 -10.66 5.50
N MET A 5 20.03 -9.86 6.25
CA MET A 5 20.36 -9.49 7.63
C MET A 5 20.49 -10.68 8.60
N PRO A 6 19.68 -11.74 8.50
CA PRO A 6 19.87 -12.93 9.33
C PRO A 6 21.20 -13.65 9.07
N LEU A 7 21.78 -13.51 7.86
CA LEU A 7 23.10 -14.08 7.54
C LEU A 7 24.24 -13.26 8.15
N VAL A 8 24.00 -11.98 8.47
CA VAL A 8 24.97 -11.05 9.08
C VAL A 8 24.89 -11.08 10.62
N GLY A 9 24.06 -11.97 11.18
CA GLY A 9 23.88 -12.14 12.63
C GLY A 9 22.78 -11.27 13.24
N TRP A 10 22.05 -10.50 12.44
CA TRP A 10 20.87 -9.76 12.89
C TRP A 10 19.59 -10.53 12.56
N GLY A 11 19.35 -11.59 13.34
CA GLY A 11 18.32 -12.61 13.10
C GLY A 11 18.94 -13.99 12.80
N SER A 12 18.12 -15.03 12.74
CA SER A 12 18.55 -16.38 12.38
C SER A 12 17.47 -17.08 11.55
N TYR A 13 17.88 -17.97 10.64
CA TYR A 13 16.97 -18.87 9.92
C TYR A 13 16.97 -20.24 10.60
N ALA A 14 15.79 -20.82 10.77
CA ALA A 14 15.60 -22.18 11.27
C ALA A 14 14.69 -22.98 10.32
N PRO A 15 14.89 -24.30 10.21
CA PRO A 15 13.98 -25.16 9.47
C PRO A 15 12.58 -25.15 10.11
N GLU A 16 11.56 -25.13 9.27
CA GLU A 16 10.17 -25.28 9.70
C GLU A 16 9.91 -26.69 10.26
N PRO A 17 8.85 -26.92 11.07
CA PRO A 17 8.61 -28.20 11.73
C PRO A 17 8.55 -29.41 10.78
N PHE A 18 8.14 -29.17 9.53
CA PHE A 18 8.05 -30.18 8.47
C PHE A 18 9.38 -30.43 7.74
N GLY A 19 10.42 -29.64 7.98
CA GLY A 19 11.77 -29.82 7.44
C GLY A 19 11.92 -29.56 5.94
N THR A 20 10.87 -29.13 5.25
CA THR A 20 10.86 -28.90 3.78
C THR A 20 11.24 -27.48 3.38
N SER A 21 11.35 -26.56 4.34
CA SER A 21 11.63 -25.14 4.09
C SER A 21 12.33 -24.52 5.29
N CYS A 22 13.10 -23.45 5.05
CA CYS A 22 13.73 -22.65 6.08
C CYS A 22 13.01 -21.32 6.20
N THR A 23 12.66 -20.94 7.42
CA THR A 23 12.03 -19.65 7.74
C THR A 23 12.81 -18.95 8.85
N LEU A 24 12.39 -17.75 9.23
CA LEU A 24 13.01 -17.05 10.35
C LEU A 24 12.80 -17.85 11.65
N ASP A 25 13.83 -17.94 12.49
CA ASP A 25 13.70 -18.59 13.79
C ASP A 25 12.88 -17.71 14.74
N TRP A 26 11.57 -17.91 14.72
CA TRP A 26 10.62 -17.20 15.58
C TRP A 26 10.86 -17.46 17.08
N ARG A 27 11.51 -18.57 17.44
CA ARG A 27 11.80 -18.93 18.84
C ARG A 27 13.04 -18.19 19.35
N LEU A 28 14.09 -18.08 18.55
CA LEU A 28 15.22 -17.21 18.88
C LEU A 28 14.84 -15.74 18.77
N ALA A 29 13.97 -15.39 17.81
CA ALA A 29 13.54 -14.02 17.59
C ALA A 29 12.73 -13.44 18.76
N GLN A 30 11.98 -14.26 19.50
CA GLN A 30 11.24 -13.81 20.69
C GLN A 30 12.12 -13.70 21.95
N ILE A 31 13.22 -14.47 22.03
CA ILE A 31 14.11 -14.51 23.20
C ILE A 31 15.20 -13.43 23.10
N SER A 32 15.69 -13.15 21.90
CA SER A 32 16.78 -12.18 21.67
C SER A 32 16.25 -10.81 21.25
N VAL A 33 16.76 -9.75 21.89
CA VAL A 33 16.46 -8.34 21.54
C VAL A 33 16.82 -8.02 20.09
N ALA A 34 17.89 -8.63 19.56
CA ALA A 34 18.30 -8.46 18.17
C ALA A 34 17.29 -9.07 17.19
N GLY A 35 16.69 -10.21 17.55
CA GLY A 35 15.66 -10.85 16.72
C GLY A 35 14.32 -10.11 16.80
N GLN A 36 13.92 -9.63 17.97
CA GLN A 36 12.70 -8.84 18.13
C GLN A 36 12.76 -7.53 17.33
N SER A 37 13.86 -6.78 17.44
CA SER A 37 14.06 -5.55 16.69
C SER A 37 14.05 -5.77 15.17
N PHE A 38 14.65 -6.87 14.69
CA PHE A 38 14.63 -7.25 13.28
C PHE A 38 13.21 -7.55 12.77
N VAL A 39 12.42 -8.33 13.50
CA VAL A 39 11.03 -8.65 13.14
C VAL A 39 10.18 -7.37 13.07
N MET A 40 10.31 -6.49 14.08
CA MET A 40 9.57 -5.22 14.10
C MET A 40 9.97 -4.31 12.94
N ALA A 41 11.26 -4.26 12.60
CA ALA A 41 11.74 -3.49 11.45
C ALA A 41 11.16 -4.03 10.13
N ILE A 42 11.19 -5.34 9.89
CA ILE A 42 10.61 -5.94 8.68
C ILE A 42 9.10 -5.68 8.60
N LEU A 43 8.37 -5.87 9.70
CA LEU A 43 6.93 -5.57 9.72
C LEU A 43 6.66 -4.11 9.37
N PHE A 44 7.43 -3.18 9.94
CA PHE A 44 7.22 -1.78 9.65
C PHE A 44 7.58 -1.42 8.19
N PHE A 45 8.78 -1.76 7.73
CA PHE A 45 9.29 -1.33 6.43
C PHE A 45 8.74 -2.13 5.24
N CYS A 46 8.45 -3.41 5.42
CA CYS A 46 8.02 -4.29 4.34
C CYS A 46 6.52 -4.55 4.33
N LEU A 47 5.79 -4.22 5.40
CA LEU A 47 4.34 -4.39 5.46
C LEU A 47 3.63 -3.05 5.67
N ILE A 48 3.84 -2.38 6.81
CA ILE A 48 3.07 -1.19 7.19
C ILE A 48 3.35 -0.02 6.25
N PHE A 49 4.61 0.29 5.99
CA PHE A 49 5.02 1.37 5.11
C PHE A 49 4.48 1.21 3.67
N PRO A 50 4.69 0.07 2.98
CA PRO A 50 4.13 -0.11 1.63
C PRO A 50 2.60 -0.15 1.65
N THR A 51 1.96 -0.74 2.67
CA THR A 51 0.50 -0.70 2.80
C THR A 51 -0.01 0.74 2.95
N GLY A 52 0.65 1.56 3.75
CA GLY A 52 0.33 2.97 3.91
C GLY A 52 0.45 3.75 2.60
N ILE A 53 1.52 3.51 1.83
CA ILE A 53 1.70 4.12 0.49
C ILE A 53 0.56 3.71 -0.44
N ILE A 54 0.20 2.43 -0.47
CA ILE A 54 -0.88 1.91 -1.30
C ILE A 54 -2.19 2.61 -0.92
N VAL A 55 -2.58 2.58 0.35
CA VAL A 55 -3.81 3.23 0.83
C VAL A 55 -3.83 4.72 0.49
N PHE A 56 -2.74 5.44 0.76
CA PHE A 56 -2.62 6.86 0.45
C PHE A 56 -2.80 7.14 -1.05
N SER A 57 -2.14 6.34 -1.90
CA SER A 57 -2.23 6.50 -3.35
C SER A 57 -3.66 6.29 -3.86
N TYR A 58 -4.36 5.26 -3.35
CA TYR A 58 -5.75 5.00 -3.73
C TYR A 58 -6.70 6.09 -3.23
N VAL A 59 -6.51 6.58 -2.02
CA VAL A 59 -7.30 7.70 -1.47
C VAL A 59 -7.14 8.94 -2.36
N MET A 60 -5.91 9.29 -2.75
CA MET A 60 -5.64 10.41 -3.64
C MET A 60 -6.25 10.21 -5.05
N ILE A 61 -6.19 9.00 -5.59
CA ILE A 61 -6.84 8.66 -6.87
C ILE A 61 -8.35 8.88 -6.77
N ILE A 62 -9.00 8.37 -5.72
CA ILE A 62 -10.45 8.53 -5.52
C ILE A 62 -10.82 10.00 -5.36
N PHE A 63 -10.04 10.79 -4.61
CA PHE A 63 -10.27 12.23 -4.49
C PHE A 63 -10.17 12.94 -5.84
N LYS A 64 -9.18 12.59 -6.65
CA LYS A 64 -9.00 13.20 -7.97
C LYS A 64 -10.11 12.80 -8.94
N VAL A 65 -10.50 11.52 -8.97
CA VAL A 65 -11.61 11.03 -9.78
C VAL A 65 -12.93 11.71 -9.41
N ASN A 66 -13.23 11.86 -8.11
CA ASN A 66 -14.43 12.58 -7.67
C ASN A 66 -14.42 14.06 -8.07
N SER A 67 -13.26 14.70 -8.04
CA SER A 67 -13.12 16.10 -8.46
C SER A 67 -13.33 16.25 -9.97
N SER A 68 -12.75 15.36 -10.77
CA SER A 68 -12.95 15.32 -12.22
C SER A 68 -14.40 14.99 -12.60
N ALA A 69 -15.07 14.08 -11.90
CA ALA A 69 -16.48 13.77 -12.15
C ALA A 69 -17.40 14.99 -11.92
N LYS A 70 -17.11 15.81 -10.90
CA LYS A 70 -17.84 17.06 -10.63
C LYS A 70 -17.61 18.11 -11.73
N GLU A 71 -16.39 18.20 -12.25
CA GLU A 71 -16.09 19.10 -13.35
C GLU A 71 -16.82 18.69 -14.63
N ILE A 72 -16.79 17.39 -14.96
CA ILE A 72 -17.47 16.84 -16.14
C ILE A 72 -18.99 17.06 -16.09
N SER A 73 -19.63 16.89 -14.93
CA SER A 73 -21.09 17.12 -14.80
C SER A 73 -21.48 18.59 -14.98
N HIS A 74 -20.62 19.52 -14.57
CA HIS A 74 -20.81 20.95 -14.82
C HIS A 74 -20.68 21.28 -16.31
N PHE A 75 -19.69 20.70 -17.01
CA PHE A 75 -19.54 20.85 -18.45
C PHE A 75 -20.73 20.27 -19.23
N ASP A 76 -21.23 19.09 -18.86
CA ASP A 76 -22.42 18.48 -19.49
C ASP A 76 -23.67 19.36 -19.32
N THR A 77 -23.90 19.87 -18.11
CA THR A 77 -25.04 20.77 -17.83
C THR A 77 -24.95 22.06 -18.65
N ARG A 78 -23.75 22.67 -18.74
CA ARG A 78 -23.52 23.87 -19.55
C ARG A 78 -23.75 23.61 -21.03
N ASN A 79 -23.26 22.49 -21.54
CA ASN A 79 -23.42 22.09 -22.93
C ASN A 79 -24.90 21.87 -23.30
N LYS A 80 -25.65 21.14 -22.45
CA LYS A 80 -27.11 20.94 -22.61
C LYS A 80 -27.88 22.26 -22.62
N ASN A 81 -27.52 23.18 -21.74
CA ASN A 81 -28.17 24.50 -21.67
C ASN A 81 -27.94 25.28 -22.97
N SER A 82 -26.70 25.30 -23.48
CA SER A 82 -26.36 25.95 -24.76
C SER A 82 -27.17 25.38 -25.93
N HIS A 83 -27.25 24.05 -26.05
CA HIS A 83 -28.06 23.39 -27.09
C HIS A 83 -29.56 23.72 -26.98
N SER A 84 -30.09 23.84 -25.75
CA SER A 84 -31.49 24.22 -25.55
C SER A 84 -31.79 25.67 -25.96
N LEU A 85 -30.82 26.58 -25.80
CA LEU A 85 -30.97 27.97 -26.20
C LEU A 85 -30.99 28.11 -27.74
N GLU A 86 -30.14 27.34 -28.43
CA GLU A 86 -30.12 27.33 -29.90
C GLU A 86 -31.47 26.85 -30.49
N MET A 87 -32.07 25.80 -29.91
CA MET A 87 -33.41 25.33 -30.31
C MET A 87 -34.55 26.33 -30.05
N LYS A 88 -34.37 27.27 -29.10
CA LYS A 88 -35.38 28.31 -28.80
C LYS A 88 -35.31 29.49 -29.77
N LEU A 89 -34.17 29.66 -30.45
CA LEU A 89 -33.86 30.75 -31.38
C LEU A 89 -34.16 30.40 -32.84
N THR A 90 -34.52 29.14 -33.14
CA THR A 90 -34.96 28.65 -34.45
C THR A 90 -36.47 28.46 -34.44
#